data_AF-A0A815VE76-F1
#
_entry.id   AF-A0A815VE76-F1
#
_cell.length_a   1.000
_cell.length_b   1.000
_cell.length_c   1.000
_cell.angle_alpha   90.00
_cell.angle_beta   90.00
_cell.angle_gamma   90.00
#
_symmetry.space_group_name_H-M   'P 1'
#
loop_
_entity.id
_entity.type
_entity.pdbx_description
1 polymer ?
#
loop_
_entity_poly.entity_id
_entity_poly.type
_entity_poly.pdbx_seq_one_letter_code
_entity_poly.pdbx_strand_id
1 'polypeptide(L)'
;MKQHQVEGVRFLWNQVFESTARIAASINKETNEDHGGSGAILAHCMGLGKTFTTISLIHTLFRYPKLTHIHRVLILCPLNTANKYV
;
A
#
# COMPACT_ATOMS: atom_id res chain seq x y z
N MET A 1 1.45 3.61 16.80
CA MET A 1 2.08 4.39 15.72
C MET A 1 2.29 5.81 16.21
N LYS A 2 3.41 6.44 15.85
CA LYS A 2 3.59 7.89 16.07
C LYS A 2 2.74 8.68 15.06
N GLN A 3 2.38 9.91 15.39
CA GLN A 3 1.47 10.75 14.59
C GLN A 3 1.85 10.81 13.11
N HIS A 4 3.13 11.08 12.81
CA HIS A 4 3.65 11.15 11.45
C HIS A 4 3.54 9.81 10.67
N GLN A 5 3.53 8.68 11.38
CA GLN A 5 3.35 7.36 10.74
C GLN A 5 1.88 7.13 10.39
N VAL A 6 0.95 7.60 11.23
CA VAL A 6 -0.49 7.52 10.98
C VAL A 6 -0.84 8.37 9.77
N GLU A 7 -0.31 9.58 9.71
CA GLU A 7 -0.43 10.47 8.55
C GLU A 7 0.16 9.83 7.29
N GLY A 8 1.32 9.18 7.40
CA GLY A 8 1.92 8.44 6.30
C GLY A 8 1.03 7.32 5.75
N VAL A 9 0.39 6.52 6.61
CA VAL A 9 -0.55 5.47 6.16
C VAL A 9 -1.78 6.09 5.50
N ARG A 10 -2.34 7.15 6.10
CA ARG A 10 -3.50 7.86 5.56
C ARG A 10 -3.21 8.46 4.19
N PHE A 11 -2.04 9.06 4.03
CA PHE A 11 -1.55 9.56 2.75
C PHE A 11 -1.45 8.44 1.71
N LEU A 12 -0.76 7.33 2.02
CA LEU A 12 -0.62 6.20 1.10
C LEU A 12 -1.99 5.63 0.69
N TRP A 13 -2.91 5.47 1.64
CA TRP A 13 -4.26 4.99 1.34
C TRP A 13 -4.98 5.92 0.35
N ASN A 14 -5.00 7.21 0.65
CA ASN A 14 -5.70 8.21 -0.17
C ASN A 14 -5.09 8.35 -1.57
N GLN A 15 -3.77 8.24 -1.69
CA GLN A 15 -3.08 8.40 -2.97
C GLN A 15 -3.10 7.14 -3.83
N VAL A 16 -3.01 5.95 -3.24
CA VAL A 16 -2.92 4.69 -4.01
C VAL A 16 -4.30 4.13 -4.32
N PHE A 17 -5.22 4.20 -3.36
CA PHE A 17 -6.50 3.52 -3.44
C PHE A 17 -7.69 4.49 -3.49
N GLU A 18 -7.60 5.63 -2.80
CA GLU A 18 -8.63 6.66 -2.65
C GLU A 18 -9.91 6.16 -1.94
N SER A 19 -10.55 5.12 -2.46
CA SER A 19 -11.72 4.46 -1.88
C SER A 19 -11.78 2.96 -2.21
N THR A 20 -12.51 2.19 -1.40
CA THR A 20 -12.76 0.76 -1.67
C THR A 20 -13.55 0.53 -2.96
N ALA A 21 -14.44 1.45 -3.34
CA ALA A 21 -15.20 1.38 -4.59
C ALA A 21 -14.27 1.49 -5.81
N ARG A 22 -13.26 2.37 -5.74
CA ARG A 22 -12.28 2.53 -6.82
C ARG A 22 -11.34 1.32 -6.94
N ILE A 23 -10.96 0.71 -5.82
CA ILE A 23 -10.23 -0.56 -5.83
C ILE A 23 -11.04 -1.67 -6.52
N ALA A 24 -12.34 -1.76 -6.26
CA ALA A 24 -13.20 -2.74 -6.91
C ALA A 24 -13.37 -2.45 -8.42
N ALA A 25 -13.51 -1.17 -8.79
CA ALA A 25 -13.67 -0.74 -10.17
C ALA A 25 -12.40 -0.85 -11.03
N SER A 26 -11.20 -0.78 -10.42
CA SER A 26 -9.94 -0.92 -11.16
C SER A 26 -9.70 -2.33 -11.71
N ILE A 27 -10.47 -3.32 -11.25
CA ILE A 27 -10.41 -4.70 -11.73
C ILE A 27 -11.56 -4.93 -12.72
N ASN A 28 -11.43 -4.41 -13.94
CA ASN A 28 -12.41 -4.68 -14.99
C ASN A 28 -12.13 -6.07 -15.61
N LYS A 29 -12.72 -7.12 -15.01
CA LYS A 29 -12.45 -8.54 -15.37
C LYS A 29 -12.87 -8.91 -16.80
N GLU A 30 -13.76 -8.13 -17.42
CA GLU A 30 -14.30 -8.40 -18.76
C GLU A 30 -13.46 -7.80 -19.89
N THR A 31 -12.86 -6.62 -19.68
CA THR A 31 -12.13 -5.89 -20.72
C THR A 31 -10.61 -5.99 -20.58
N ASN A 32 -10.10 -6.46 -19.43
CA ASN A 32 -8.67 -6.51 -19.12
C ASN A 32 -8.00 -5.12 -19.16
N GLU A 33 -8.80 -4.05 -19.08
CA GLU A 33 -8.34 -2.67 -19.08
C GLU A 33 -8.07 -2.22 -17.64
N ASP A 34 -6.80 -2.04 -17.31
CA ASP A 34 -6.37 -1.46 -16.04
C ASP A 34 -6.73 0.04 -16.05
N HIS A 35 -7.76 0.42 -15.29
CA HIS A 35 -8.10 1.82 -15.08
C HIS A 35 -7.05 2.40 -14.12
N GLY A 36 -5.91 2.80 -14.71
CA GLY A 36 -4.67 3.23 -14.07
C GLY A 36 -4.79 3.59 -12.61
N GLY A 37 -4.22 2.73 -11.76
CA GLY A 37 -4.04 3.03 -10.34
C GLY A 37 -3.19 4.29 -10.15
N SER A 38 -3.49 5.05 -9.10
CA SER A 38 -2.62 6.16 -8.68
C SER A 38 -1.48 5.62 -7.81
N GLY A 39 -0.33 6.27 -7.85
CA GLY A 39 0.87 5.89 -7.09
C GLY A 39 1.22 6.92 -6.03
N ALA A 40 2.11 6.56 -5.11
CA ALA A 40 2.56 7.47 -4.05
C ALA A 40 4.05 7.32 -3.74
N ILE A 41 4.72 8.44 -3.47
CA ILE A 41 6.11 8.48 -3.01
C ILE A 41 6.14 8.95 -1.56
N LEU A 42 6.61 8.10 -0.65
CA LEU A 42 6.76 8.44 0.77
C LEU A 42 8.16 9.03 1.06
N ALA A 43 8.35 10.30 0.70
CA ALA A 43 9.64 11.01 0.74
C ALA A 43 10.03 11.60 2.12
N HIS A 44 9.66 10.95 3.22
CA HIS A 44 10.10 11.38 4.57
C HIS A 44 11.59 11.08 4.81
N CYS A 45 12.22 11.78 5.76
CA CYS A 45 13.58 11.52 6.22
C CYS A 45 13.81 10.04 6.61
N MET A 46 15.06 9.58 6.52
CA MET A 46 15.46 8.25 6.97
C MET A 46 15.26 8.10 8.49
N GLY A 47 14.97 6.87 8.95
CA GLY A 47 14.78 6.59 10.38
C GLY A 47 13.37 6.87 10.96
N LEU A 48 12.45 7.47 10.20
CA LEU A 48 11.09 7.78 10.67
C LEU A 48 10.12 6.56 10.72
N GLY A 49 10.61 5.37 10.39
CA GLY A 49 9.82 4.13 10.43
C GLY A 49 8.93 3.91 9.21
N LYS A 50 9.39 4.29 8.01
CA LYS A 50 8.66 4.07 6.75
C LYS A 50 8.29 2.60 6.53
N THR A 51 9.16 1.66 6.89
CA THR A 51 8.86 0.22 6.81
C THR A 51 7.62 -0.14 7.62
N PHE A 52 7.50 0.38 8.85
CA PHE A 52 6.35 0.13 9.70
C PHE A 52 5.06 0.76 9.14
N THR A 53 5.16 1.96 8.56
CA THR A 53 4.07 2.60 7.80
C THR A 53 3.60 1.70 6.65
N THR A 54 4.52 1.19 5.81
CA THR A 54 4.19 0.30 4.68
C THR A 54 3.57 -1.02 5.14
N ILE A 55 4.13 -1.67 6.18
CA ILE A 55 3.58 -2.90 6.75
C ILE A 55 2.17 -2.66 7.30
N SER A 56 1.93 -1.52 7.96
CA SER A 56 0.61 -1.19 8.51
C SER A 56 -0.45 -1.03 7.40
N LEU A 57 -0.07 -0.44 6.26
CA LEU A 57 -0.92 -0.38 5.08
C LEU A 57 -1.21 -1.80 4.54
N ILE A 58 -0.18 -2.62 4.32
CA ILE A 58 -0.33 -3.99 3.81
C ILE A 58 -1.21 -4.84 4.73
N HIS A 59 -0.98 -4.74 6.04
CA HIS A 59 -1.81 -5.41 7.04
C HIS A 59 -3.28 -5.00 6.90
N THR A 60 -3.58 -3.72 6.67
CA THR A 60 -4.94 -3.24 6.44
C THR A 60 -5.53 -3.84 5.17
N LEU A 61 -4.75 -3.94 4.09
CA LEU A 61 -5.20 -4.56 2.83
C LEU A 61 -5.59 -6.02 3.02
N PHE A 62 -4.77 -6.79 3.74
CA PHE A 62 -5.01 -8.21 4.00
C PHE A 62 -6.03 -8.48 5.11
N ARG A 63 -6.29 -7.52 6.00
CA ARG A 63 -7.32 -7.65 7.04
C ARG A 63 -8.73 -7.59 6.46
N TYR A 64 -8.91 -6.88 5.34
CA TYR A 64 -10.21 -6.68 4.70
C TYR A 64 -10.24 -7.17 3.23
N PRO A 65 -9.91 -8.44 2.96
CA PRO A 65 -9.72 -8.94 1.60
C PRO A 65 -11.02 -8.94 0.78
N LYS A 66 -12.19 -9.00 1.44
CA LYS A 66 -13.50 -8.88 0.77
C LYS A 66 -13.79 -7.48 0.23
N LEU A 67 -13.16 -6.45 0.80
CA LEU A 67 -13.35 -5.05 0.40
C LEU A 67 -12.25 -4.58 -0.54
N THR A 68 -11.02 -5.07 -0.35
CA THR A 68 -9.84 -4.63 -1.11
C THR A 68 -9.53 -5.54 -2.29
N HIS A 69 -10.00 -6.79 -2.29
CA HIS A 69 -9.66 -7.81 -3.30
C HIS A 69 -8.15 -8.04 -3.51
N ILE A 70 -7.32 -7.56 -2.56
CA ILE A 70 -5.86 -7.68 -2.62
C ILE A 70 -5.44 -8.86 -1.75
N HIS A 71 -4.81 -9.85 -2.40
CA HIS A 71 -4.35 -11.08 -1.76
C HIS A 71 -2.83 -11.23 -1.75
N ARG A 72 -2.13 -10.44 -2.57
CA ARG A 72 -0.69 -10.52 -2.77
C ARG A 72 -0.10 -9.12 -2.90
N VAL A 73 1.08 -8.92 -2.34
CA VAL A 73 1.86 -7.68 -2.44
C VAL A 73 3.30 -8.06 -2.79
N LEU A 74 3.90 -7.36 -3.75
CA LEU A 74 5.30 -7.50 -4.12
C LEU A 74 6.10 -6.35 -3.48
N ILE A 75 7.10 -6.69 -2.66
CA ILE A 75 8.01 -5.71 -2.07
C ILE A 75 9.35 -5.84 -2.78
N LEU A 76 9.79 -4.76 -3.42
CA LEU A 76 11.12 -4.65 -4.02
C LEU A 76 12.01 -3.82 -3.10
N CYS A 77 13.13 -4.38 -2.68
CA CYS A 77 14.14 -3.67 -1.89
C CYS A 77 15.54 -4.22 -2.17
N PRO A 78 16.60 -3.46 -1.87
CA PRO A 78 17.97 -3.96 -1.97
C PRO A 78 18.17 -5.21 -1.12
N LEU A 79 19.03 -6.14 -1.57
CA LEU A 79 19.23 -7.45 -0.93
C LEU A 79 19.58 -7.36 0.56
N ASN A 80 20.44 -6.41 0.93
CA ASN A 80 20.82 -6.17 2.32
C ASN A 80 19.64 -5.74 3.23
N THR A 81 18.59 -5.20 2.64
CA THR A 81 17.38 -4.77 3.32
C THR A 81 16.41 -5.94 3.40
N ALA A 82 16.28 -6.72 2.32
CA ALA A 82 15.48 -7.95 2.30
C ALA A 82 15.89 -8.91 3.42
N ASN A 83 17.20 -9.15 3.59
CA ASN A 83 17.73 -10.03 4.65
C ASN A 83 17.41 -9.58 6.09
N LYS A 84 16.90 -8.36 6.30
CA LYS A 84 16.45 -7.89 7.62
C LYS A 84 15.00 -8.26 7.92
N TYR A 85 14.22 -8.61 6.90
CA TYR A 85 12.77 -8.81 6.97
C TYR A 85 12.31 -10.17 6.44
N VAL A 86 13.20 -10.89 5.74
CA VAL A 86 13.09 -12.33 5.42
C VAL A 86 13.72 -13.10 6.56
#